data_AF-A0A822A9M0-F1
#
_entry.id   AF-A0A822A9M0-F1
#
_cell.length_a   1.000
_cell.length_b   1.000
_cell.length_c   1.000
_cell.angle_alpha   90.00
_cell.angle_beta   90.00
_cell.angle_gamma   90.00
#
_symmetry.space_group_name_H-M   'P 1'
#
loop_
_entity.id
_entity.type
_entity.pdbx_description
1 polymer ?
#
loop_
_entity_poly.entity_id
_entity_poly.type
_entity_poly.pdbx_seq_one_letter_code
_entity_poly.pdbx_strand_id
1 'polypeptide(L)' 'MFPITTIDATVLQKCSECDAEKNLCICLSCNLLFCDHIEEDHIFSHFISTQHAYGMNLKEKKIFNLSLDKY' A
#
# COMPACT_ATOMS: atom_id res chain seq x y z
N MET A 1 11.69 -2.46 -33.67
CA MET A 1 11.93 -1.53 -32.55
C MET A 1 10.57 -1.13 -32.00
N PHE A 2 10.14 -1.78 -30.92
CA PHE A 2 8.91 -1.40 -30.24
C PHE A 2 9.19 -0.11 -29.47
N PRO A 3 8.35 0.94 -29.56
CA PRO A 3 8.54 2.10 -28.74
C PRO A 3 8.36 1.64 -27.29
N ILE A 4 9.43 1.76 -26.51
CA ILE A 4 9.32 1.88 -25.06
C ILE A 4 8.49 3.13 -24.85
N THR A 5 7.16 2.97 -24.81
CA THR A 5 6.26 3.97 -24.22
C THR A 5 6.89 4.29 -22.89
N THR A 6 7.31 5.55 -22.75
CA THR A 6 7.68 6.16 -21.48
C THR A 6 6.78 5.55 -20.43
N ILE A 7 7.36 4.69 -19.58
CA ILE A 7 6.68 4.19 -18.40
C ILE A 7 6.48 5.47 -17.61
N ASP A 8 5.30 6.04 -17.78
CA ASP A 8 4.83 7.20 -17.08
C ASP A 8 4.94 6.80 -15.62
N ALA A 9 6.00 7.25 -14.93
CA ALA A 9 6.35 6.80 -13.59
C ALA A 9 5.27 7.17 -12.55
N THR A 10 4.23 7.85 -13.01
CA THR A 10 2.89 8.03 -12.46
C THR A 10 1.98 6.81 -12.62
N VAL A 11 2.51 5.59 -12.81
CA VAL A 11 1.74 4.34 -12.70
C VAL A 11 1.01 4.38 -11.36
N LEU A 12 -0.29 4.65 -11.50
CA LEU A 12 -1.30 4.94 -10.48
C LEU A 12 -0.92 4.36 -9.12
N GLN A 13 -0.39 5.21 -8.24
CA GLN A 13 -0.21 4.88 -6.83
C GLN A 13 -1.62 4.91 -6.23
N LYS A 14 -2.32 3.78 -6.31
CA LYS A 14 -3.68 3.61 -5.81
C LYS A 14 -3.76 2.40 -4.93
N CYS A 15 -4.74 2.38 -4.03
CA CYS A 15 -5.06 1.17 -3.27
C CYS A 15 -5.48 0.05 -4.23
N SER A 16 -5.12 -1.19 -3.91
CA SER A 16 -5.47 -2.36 -4.73
C SER A 16 -6.95 -2.75 -4.60
N GLU A 17 -7.60 -2.30 -3.53
CA GLU A 17 -9.00 -2.61 -3.21
C GLU A 17 -9.94 -1.44 -3.52
N CYS A 18 -9.44 -0.20 -3.46
CA CYS A 18 -10.25 1.00 -3.68
C CYS A 18 -9.49 2.07 -4.51
N ASP A 19 -10.19 3.08 -5.00
CA ASP A 19 -9.59 4.13 -5.84
C ASP A 19 -8.84 5.21 -5.03
N ALA A 20 -8.46 4.92 -3.78
CA ALA A 20 -7.74 5.86 -2.93
C ALA A 20 -6.34 6.14 -3.48
N GLU A 21 -6.00 7.42 -3.62
CA GLU A 21 -4.69 7.89 -4.13
C GLU A 21 -3.84 8.52 -3.01
N LYS A 22 -4.36 8.54 -1.78
CA LYS A 22 -3.77 9.21 -0.62
C LYS A 22 -3.69 8.25 0.56
N ASN A 23 -2.75 8.53 1.47
CA ASN A 23 -2.49 7.70 2.66
C ASN A 23 -2.29 6.23 2.28
N LEU A 24 -1.41 6.04 1.29
CA LEU A 24 -1.10 4.73 0.74
C LEU A 24 0.09 4.12 1.45
N CYS A 25 -0.02 2.83 1.63
CA CYS A 25 0.95 2.00 2.29
C CYS A 25 1.27 0.81 1.40
N ILE A 26 2.55 0.59 1.17
CA ILE A 26 3.03 -0.58 0.44
C ILE A 26 3.28 -1.72 1.41
N CYS A 27 2.71 -2.88 1.15
CA CYS A 27 3.07 -4.10 1.85
C CYS A 27 4.45 -4.55 1.39
N LEU A 28 5.39 -4.70 2.32
CA LEU A 28 6.78 -5.05 1.98
C LEU A 28 6.97 -6.53 1.64
N SER A 29 5.96 -7.37 1.92
CA SER A 29 5.99 -8.80 1.58
C SER A 29 5.54 -9.08 0.15
N CYS A 30 4.55 -8.34 -0.35
CA CYS A 30 3.93 -8.59 -1.66
C CYS A 30 3.98 -7.40 -2.63
N ASN A 31 4.55 -6.28 -2.22
CA ASN A 31 4.69 -5.04 -3.00
C ASN A 31 3.35 -4.50 -3.56
N LEU A 32 2.25 -4.79 -2.88
CA LEU A 32 0.93 -4.25 -3.18
C LEU A 32 0.65 -3.00 -2.34
N LEU A 33 -0.14 -2.09 -2.91
CA LEU A 33 -0.52 -0.82 -2.29
C LEU A 33 -1.91 -0.95 -1.66
N PHE A 34 -2.05 -0.45 -0.44
CA PHE A 34 -3.30 -0.44 0.32
C PHE A 34 -3.45 0.91 1.02
N CYS A 35 -4.67 1.40 1.20
CA CYS A 35 -4.89 2.61 1.99
C CYS A 35 -4.93 2.30 3.48
N ASP A 36 -4.34 3.20 4.26
CA ASP A 36 -4.38 3.29 5.72
C ASP A 36 -5.26 4.51 6.03
N HIS A 37 -6.57 4.27 6.13
CA HIS A 37 -7.55 5.32 6.41
C HIS A 37 -8.37 4.89 7.62
N ILE A 38 -8.63 5.83 8.53
CA ILE A 38 -9.34 5.58 9.81
C ILE A 38 -10.71 4.91 9.58
N GLU A 39 -11.36 5.25 8.46
CA GLU A 39 -12.69 4.72 8.12
C GLU A 39 -12.64 3.43 7.29
N GLU A 40 -11.58 3.21 6.50
CA GLU A 40 -11.45 2.09 5.55
C GLU A 40 -10.00 1.63 5.47
N ASP A 41 -9.60 0.81 6.45
CA ASP A 41 -8.22 0.34 6.58
C ASP A 41 -7.98 -0.95 5.79
N HIS A 42 -7.70 -0.78 4.51
CA HIS A 42 -7.45 -1.90 3.59
C HIS A 42 -6.13 -2.60 3.89
N ILE A 43 -5.14 -1.90 4.45
CA ILE A 43 -3.88 -2.55 4.81
C ILE A 43 -4.04 -3.49 6.01
N PHE A 44 -4.89 -3.14 6.98
CA PHE A 44 -5.24 -4.03 8.07
C PHE A 44 -6.08 -5.22 7.58
N SER A 45 -7.08 -4.99 6.70
CA SER A 45 -7.84 -6.08 6.09
C SER A 45 -6.93 -7.06 5.33
N HIS A 46 -5.98 -6.53 4.55
CA HIS A 46 -4.96 -7.30 3.86
C HIS A 46 -4.09 -8.11 4.83
N PHE A 47 -3.68 -7.51 5.96
CA PHE A 47 -2.97 -8.22 7.01
C PHE A 47 -3.78 -9.38 7.60
N ILE A 48 -5.07 -9.21 7.89
CA ILE A 48 -5.92 -10.29 8.42
C ILE A 48 -6.03 -11.47 7.44
N SER A 49 -6.12 -11.18 6.13
CA SER A 49 -6.26 -12.21 5.09
C SER A 49 -4.94 -12.94 4.78
N THR A 50 -3.82 -12.22 4.74
CA THR A 50 -2.54 -12.75 4.25
C THR A 50 -1.47 -12.94 5.32
N GLN A 51 -1.68 -12.40 6.52
CA GLN A 51 -0.70 -12.31 7.62
C GLN A 51 0.57 -11.54 7.25
N HIS A 52 0.51 -10.64 6.27
CA HIS A 52 1.62 -9.75 5.97
C HIS A 52 1.73 -8.62 6.99
N ALA A 53 2.58 -8.83 7.99
CA ALA A 53 2.71 -7.93 9.13
C ALA A 53 3.41 -6.59 8.82
N TYR A 54 4.18 -6.47 7.73
CA TYR A 54 5.01 -5.30 7.48
C TYR A 54 4.49 -4.45 6.32
N GLY A 55 4.26 -3.18 6.60
CA GLY A 55 3.88 -2.16 5.63
C GLY A 55 4.74 -0.91 5.75
N MET A 56 4.80 -0.10 4.69
CA MET A 56 5.46 1.20 4.70
C MET A 56 4.54 2.27 4.15
N ASN A 57 4.35 3.36 4.90
CA ASN A 57 3.58 4.51 4.45
C ASN A 57 4.39 5.27 3.39
N LEU A 58 3.83 5.48 2.20
CA LEU A 58 4.53 6.16 1.11
C LEU A 58 4.74 7.65 1.36
N LYS A 59 3.83 8.29 2.09
CA LYS A 59 3.89 9.73 2.39
C LYS A 59 4.96 10.03 3.43
N GLU A 60 4.98 9.26 4.51
CA GLU A 60 5.91 9.48 5.63
C GLU A 60 7.21 8.67 5.50
N LYS A 61 7.25 7.71 4.56
CA LYS A 61 8.34 6.74 4.38
C LYS A 61 8.65 5.98 5.68
N LYS A 62 7.63 5.82 6.52
CA LYS A 62 7.71 5.14 7.81
C LYS A 62 7.26 3.70 7.64
N ILE A 63 8.07 2.76 8.12
CA ILE A 63 7.73 1.34 8.18
C ILE A 63 6.97 1.10 9.48
N PHE A 64 5.92 0.28 9.39
CA PHE A 64 5.09 -0.10 10.52
C PHE A 64 4.82 -1.61 10.50
N ASN A 65 4.50 -2.15 11.68
CA ASN A 65 4.19 -3.55 11.87
C ASN A 65 2.73 -3.71 12.32
N LEU A 66 1.85 -4.15 11.42
CA LEU A 66 0.42 -4.34 11.63
C LEU A 66 0.08 -5.38 12.70
N SER A 67 1.03 -6.23 13.09
CA SER A 67 0.85 -7.20 14.19
C SER A 67 1.21 -6.63 15.57
N LEU A 68 2.04 -5.59 15.65
CA LEU A 68 2.59 -5.06 16.90
C LEU A 68 2.17 -3.62 17.19
N ASP A 69 2.08 -2.78 16.16
CA ASP A 69 1.46 -1.46 16.23
C ASP A 69 -0.05 -1.68 16.38
N LYS A 70 -0.47 -2.02 17.59
CA LYS A 70 -1.84 -1.73 18.03
C LYS A 70 -1.96 -0.21 18.04
N TYR A 71 -2.64 0.35 17.06
CA TYR A 71 -3.18 1.71 17.13
C TYR A 71 -3.99 1.89 18.42
#